data_AF-A0A382LVB9-F1
#
_entry.id   AF-A0A382LVB9-F1
#
_cell.length_a   1.000
_cell.length_b   1.000
_cell.length_c   1.000
_cell.angle_alpha   90.00
_cell.angle_beta   90.00
_cell.angle_gamma   90.00
#
_symmetry.space_group_name_H-M   'P 1'
#
loop_
_entity.id
_entity.type
_entity.pdbx_description
1 polymer ?
#
loop_
_entity_poly.entity_id
_entity_poly.type
_entity_poly.pdbx_seq_one_letter_code
_entity_poly.pdbx_strand_id
1 'polypeptide(L)'
;QDLELLRDTKASLLLVDPLTAYLGGIDSHKNADVRAFLAPLSELAQKMEMAVVCVSHLNKSSGNEAVLRISGSMAFVAAVRAAYAVTADPADQSRRFFVPIKNNLALDQGGLAFRIEPHEPVPEVMTSAVHWESEAISIPVDEALESMNPEERGALDDAKEFLEELLTDSPVPGATVREAATKAGHTWATVRRAKPALGISSEKQGMKGPWIWQLPAKMLTDSEDAHPTDVSPFEENEHLREPDDDLQQTITDLLSRHPKGLSNEEVAVILKVPLIKVEAVRGNHG
;
A
#
# COMPACT_ATOMS: atom_id res chain seq x y z
N GLN A 1 -43.84 0.84 -17.85
CA GLN A 1 -43.21 -0.36 -18.46
C GLN A 1 -42.01 -0.85 -17.65
N ASP A 2 -40.76 -0.41 -17.84
CA ASP A 2 -39.62 -1.09 -17.18
C ASP A 2 -39.66 -1.05 -15.64
N LEU A 3 -40.10 0.08 -15.06
CA LEU A 3 -40.32 0.22 -13.60
C LEU A 3 -41.45 -0.66 -13.06
N GLU A 4 -42.39 -1.11 -13.90
CA GLU A 4 -43.45 -2.04 -13.51
C GLU A 4 -42.93 -3.48 -13.57
N LEU A 5 -42.09 -3.80 -14.58
CA LEU A 5 -41.40 -5.09 -14.68
C LEU A 5 -40.55 -5.38 -13.43
N LEU A 6 -39.87 -4.37 -12.90
CA LEU A 6 -39.08 -4.47 -11.66
C LEU A 6 -39.94 -4.76 -10.42
N ARG A 7 -41.20 -4.30 -10.37
CA ARG A 7 -42.10 -4.59 -9.23
C ARG A 7 -42.47 -6.07 -9.15
N ASP A 8 -42.79 -6.67 -10.29
CA ASP A 8 -43.15 -8.09 -10.34
C ASP A 8 -41.92 -9.00 -10.13
N THR A 9 -40.72 -8.50 -10.47
CA THR A 9 -39.45 -9.23 -10.32
C THR A 9 -39.01 -9.37 -8.84
N LYS A 10 -39.46 -8.49 -7.93
CA LYS A 10 -39.03 -8.44 -6.51
C LYS A 10 -37.50 -8.44 -6.32
N ALA A 11 -36.77 -7.75 -7.20
CA ALA A 11 -35.31 -7.72 -7.17
C ALA A 11 -34.78 -7.00 -5.92
N SER A 12 -33.76 -7.57 -5.26
CA SER A 12 -33.08 -6.95 -4.11
C SER A 12 -31.79 -6.21 -4.50
N LEU A 13 -31.32 -6.36 -5.75
CA LEU A 13 -30.14 -5.70 -6.29
C LEU A 13 -30.37 -5.30 -7.76
N LEU A 14 -30.02 -4.06 -8.10
CA LEU A 14 -29.88 -3.56 -9.47
C LEU A 14 -28.41 -3.22 -9.72
N LEU A 15 -27.85 -3.79 -10.79
CA LEU A 15 -26.50 -3.50 -11.28
C LEU A 15 -26.60 -2.62 -12.54
N VAL A 16 -25.83 -1.53 -12.58
CA VAL A 16 -25.70 -0.64 -13.75
C VAL A 16 -24.24 -0.59 -14.17
N ASP A 17 -23.90 -1.24 -15.27
CA ASP A 17 -22.52 -1.37 -15.76
C ASP A 17 -22.41 -1.13 -17.28
N PRO A 18 -21.65 -0.13 -17.74
CA PRO A 18 -21.09 0.99 -16.98
C PRO A 18 -22.12 2.13 -16.87
N LEU A 19 -22.20 2.77 -15.70
CA LEU A 19 -23.06 3.95 -15.45
C LEU A 19 -22.84 5.07 -16.48
N THR A 20 -21.60 5.22 -16.96
CA THR A 20 -21.21 6.26 -17.92
C THR A 20 -21.87 6.10 -19.29
N ALA A 21 -22.29 4.88 -19.68
CA ALA A 21 -23.04 4.66 -20.93
C ALA A 21 -24.43 5.32 -20.92
N TYR A 22 -24.97 5.64 -19.74
CA TYR A 22 -26.33 6.14 -19.56
C TYR A 22 -26.39 7.65 -19.24
N LEU A 23 -25.25 8.35 -19.20
CA LEU A 23 -25.18 9.77 -18.80
C LEU A 23 -25.79 10.75 -19.82
N GLY A 24 -26.08 10.33 -21.05
CA GLY A 24 -26.90 11.12 -21.99
C GLY A 24 -26.40 12.55 -22.30
N GLY A 25 -25.10 12.81 -22.18
CA GLY A 25 -24.50 14.14 -22.37
C GLY A 25 -24.42 15.02 -21.11
N ILE A 26 -24.74 14.46 -19.92
CA ILE A 26 -24.53 15.12 -18.63
C ILE A 26 -23.04 15.36 -18.37
N ASP A 27 -22.73 16.55 -17.86
CA ASP A 27 -21.39 16.92 -17.41
C ASP A 27 -21.08 16.25 -16.05
N SER A 28 -20.27 15.19 -16.09
CA SER A 28 -19.82 14.43 -14.92
C SER A 28 -19.09 15.27 -13.87
N HIS A 29 -18.59 16.45 -14.23
CA HIS A 29 -17.89 17.35 -13.30
C HIS A 29 -18.85 18.28 -12.53
N LYS A 30 -20.14 18.35 -12.93
CA LYS A 30 -21.15 19.18 -12.26
C LYS A 30 -21.91 18.39 -11.21
N ASN A 31 -21.60 18.65 -9.95
CA ASN A 31 -22.29 18.10 -8.77
C ASN A 31 -23.83 18.18 -8.83
N ALA A 32 -24.39 19.23 -9.43
CA ALA A 32 -25.84 19.40 -9.56
C ALA A 32 -26.43 18.39 -10.56
N ASP A 33 -25.83 18.29 -11.76
CA ASP A 33 -26.32 17.46 -12.86
C ASP A 33 -26.17 15.97 -12.51
N VAL A 34 -25.06 15.58 -11.88
CA VAL A 34 -24.84 14.21 -11.38
C VAL A 34 -25.83 13.84 -10.27
N ARG A 35 -26.17 14.77 -9.37
CA ARG A 35 -27.23 14.53 -8.36
C ARG A 35 -28.61 14.42 -9.00
N ALA A 36 -28.93 15.24 -9.99
CA ALA A 36 -30.19 15.15 -10.72
C ALA A 36 -30.32 13.81 -11.47
N PHE A 37 -29.22 13.31 -12.04
CA PHE A 37 -29.15 11.99 -12.69
C PHE A 37 -29.34 10.82 -11.71
N LEU A 38 -28.70 10.88 -10.54
CA LEU A 38 -28.76 9.81 -9.54
C LEU A 38 -30.01 9.84 -8.66
N ALA A 39 -30.71 10.98 -8.56
CA ALA A 39 -31.90 11.11 -7.71
C ALA A 39 -33.02 10.11 -8.05
N PRO A 40 -33.43 9.90 -9.33
CA PRO A 40 -34.40 8.86 -9.68
C PRO A 40 -33.98 7.45 -9.27
N LEU A 41 -32.69 7.10 -9.37
CA LEU A 41 -32.17 5.80 -8.93
C LEU A 41 -32.21 5.67 -7.41
N SER A 42 -31.92 6.74 -6.68
CA SER A 42 -31.99 6.77 -5.21
C SER A 42 -33.43 6.69 -4.70
N GLU A 43 -34.39 7.32 -5.39
CA GLU A 43 -35.82 7.17 -5.10
C GLU A 43 -36.32 5.76 -5.39
N LEU A 44 -35.87 5.15 -6.50
CA LEU A 44 -36.22 3.76 -6.85
C LEU A 44 -35.70 2.79 -5.80
N ALA A 45 -34.43 2.91 -5.41
CA ALA A 45 -33.80 2.11 -4.36
C ALA A 45 -34.60 2.15 -3.05
N GLN A 46 -35.01 3.35 -2.62
CA GLN A 46 -35.82 3.54 -1.41
C GLN A 46 -37.24 2.96 -1.53
N LYS A 47 -37.92 3.18 -2.67
CA LYS A 47 -39.30 2.70 -2.88
C LYS A 47 -39.40 1.18 -3.05
N MET A 48 -38.31 0.52 -3.42
CA MET A 48 -38.24 -0.92 -3.70
C MET A 48 -37.42 -1.70 -2.65
N GLU A 49 -36.90 -1.04 -1.61
CA GLU A 49 -36.00 -1.64 -0.61
C GLU A 49 -34.81 -2.40 -1.24
N MET A 50 -34.27 -1.83 -2.32
CA MET A 50 -33.31 -2.48 -3.23
C MET A 50 -31.95 -1.78 -3.21
N ALA A 51 -30.87 -2.56 -3.20
CA ALA A 51 -29.53 -2.03 -3.42
C ALA A 51 -29.34 -1.65 -4.90
N VAL A 52 -28.75 -0.47 -5.17
CA VAL A 52 -28.34 -0.07 -6.52
C VAL A 52 -26.83 0.09 -6.53
N VAL A 53 -26.16 -0.69 -7.36
CA VAL A 53 -24.70 -0.71 -7.51
C VAL A 53 -24.36 -0.28 -8.94
N CYS A 54 -23.56 0.77 -9.04
CA CYS A 54 -23.15 1.35 -10.31
C CYS A 54 -21.66 1.14 -10.52
N VAL A 55 -21.28 0.51 -11.63
CA VAL A 55 -19.89 0.41 -12.07
C VAL A 55 -19.56 1.64 -12.92
N SER A 56 -18.43 2.28 -12.66
CA SER A 56 -17.96 3.40 -13.48
C SER A 56 -16.48 3.21 -13.76
N HIS A 57 -16.10 3.32 -15.02
CA HIS A 57 -14.69 3.44 -15.38
C HIS A 57 -14.18 4.82 -14.94
N LEU A 58 -12.93 4.89 -14.47
CA LEU A 58 -12.23 6.16 -14.27
C LEU A 58 -11.69 6.61 -15.64
N ASN A 59 -11.87 7.89 -15.97
CA ASN A 59 -11.47 8.41 -17.28
C ASN A 59 -9.96 8.29 -17.51
N LYS A 60 -9.57 7.70 -18.64
CA LYS A 60 -8.20 7.73 -19.16
C LYS A 60 -7.93 9.09 -19.83
N SER A 61 -7.70 10.13 -19.04
CA SER A 61 -7.07 11.36 -19.54
C SER A 61 -5.56 11.23 -19.43
N SER A 62 -4.87 11.22 -20.57
CA SER A 62 -3.41 11.37 -20.65
C SER A 62 -3.01 12.74 -20.10
N GLY A 63 -2.18 12.79 -19.06
CA GLY A 63 -1.77 14.06 -18.43
C GLY A 63 -1.74 14.05 -16.89
N ASN A 64 -0.85 14.90 -16.37
CA ASN A 64 -0.24 14.92 -15.04
C ASN A 64 -1.13 15.11 -13.78
N GLU A 65 -2.45 14.89 -13.84
CA GLU A 65 -3.35 15.14 -12.71
C GLU A 65 -4.20 13.91 -12.33
N ALA A 66 -3.65 13.06 -11.44
CA ALA A 66 -4.45 12.08 -10.70
C ALA A 66 -5.64 12.74 -9.96
N VAL A 67 -5.45 13.99 -9.51
CA VAL A 67 -6.48 14.85 -8.93
C VAL A 67 -7.63 15.12 -9.91
N LEU A 68 -7.41 15.20 -11.23
CA LEU A 68 -8.48 15.38 -12.22
C LEU A 68 -9.32 14.10 -12.45
N ARG A 69 -8.72 12.90 -12.35
CA ARG A 69 -9.47 11.63 -12.38
C ARG A 69 -10.41 11.52 -11.18
N ILE A 70 -9.93 11.93 -10.01
CA ILE A 70 -10.75 12.08 -8.82
C ILE A 70 -11.82 13.16 -9.07
N SER A 71 -11.44 14.33 -9.62
CA SER A 71 -12.36 15.46 -9.88
C SER A 71 -13.56 15.13 -10.77
N GLY A 72 -13.37 14.37 -11.87
CA GLY A 72 -14.48 13.88 -12.69
C GLY A 72 -15.37 12.82 -12.02
N SER A 73 -14.89 12.23 -10.93
CA SER A 73 -15.59 11.20 -10.15
C SER A 73 -16.15 11.75 -8.82
N MET A 74 -15.67 12.91 -8.35
CA MET A 74 -16.03 13.51 -7.07
C MET A 74 -17.54 13.75 -6.95
N ALA A 75 -18.19 14.13 -8.05
CA ALA A 75 -19.64 14.35 -8.07
C ALA A 75 -20.43 13.06 -7.78
N PHE A 76 -19.97 11.92 -8.31
CA PHE A 76 -20.56 10.61 -8.04
C PHE A 76 -20.23 10.14 -6.62
N VAL A 77 -18.96 10.21 -6.21
CA VAL A 77 -18.49 9.85 -4.85
C VAL A 77 -19.23 10.68 -3.79
N ALA A 78 -19.47 11.97 -4.03
CA ALA A 78 -20.22 12.84 -3.13
C ALA A 78 -21.70 12.43 -3.01
N ALA A 79 -22.32 11.94 -4.10
CA ALA A 79 -23.73 11.58 -4.15
C ALA A 79 -24.05 10.18 -3.58
N VAL A 80 -23.16 9.20 -3.72
CA VAL A 80 -23.41 7.81 -3.28
C VAL A 80 -23.22 7.60 -1.76
N ARG A 81 -23.78 6.52 -1.22
CA ARG A 81 -23.62 6.11 0.20
C ARG A 81 -22.28 5.43 0.48
N ALA A 82 -21.78 4.65 -0.46
CA ALA A 82 -20.45 4.05 -0.42
C ALA A 82 -19.83 4.08 -1.84
N ALA A 83 -18.51 4.21 -1.91
CA ALA A 83 -17.73 4.20 -3.14
C ALA A 83 -16.44 3.41 -2.90
N TYR A 84 -16.08 2.55 -3.85
CA TYR A 84 -14.89 1.70 -3.77
C TYR A 84 -14.07 1.81 -5.06
N ALA A 85 -12.75 1.77 -4.93
CA ALA A 85 -11.82 1.62 -6.04
C ALA A 85 -11.46 0.15 -6.21
N VAL A 86 -11.36 -0.31 -7.47
CA VAL A 86 -10.67 -1.57 -7.82
C VAL A 86 -9.37 -1.21 -8.52
N THR A 87 -8.25 -1.60 -7.94
CA THR A 87 -6.91 -1.16 -8.39
C THR A 87 -5.99 -2.36 -8.55
N ALA A 88 -4.90 -2.22 -9.31
CA ALA A 88 -3.86 -3.25 -9.38
C ALA A 88 -2.83 -3.02 -8.27
N ASP A 89 -2.35 -4.11 -7.67
CA ASP A 89 -1.18 -4.03 -6.79
C ASP A 89 0.03 -3.53 -7.61
N PRO A 90 0.77 -2.49 -7.14
CA PRO A 90 2.02 -2.08 -7.76
C PRO A 90 3.06 -3.21 -7.87
N ALA A 91 3.14 -4.09 -6.87
CA ALA A 91 4.13 -5.14 -6.74
C ALA A 91 3.72 -6.46 -7.43
N ASP A 92 2.42 -6.73 -7.56
CA ASP A 92 1.90 -7.96 -8.17
C ASP A 92 0.76 -7.69 -9.17
N GLN A 93 1.07 -7.76 -10.47
CA GLN A 93 0.08 -7.54 -11.53
C GLN A 93 -1.02 -8.61 -11.63
N SER A 94 -0.92 -9.73 -10.91
CA SER A 94 -2.00 -10.72 -10.75
C SER A 94 -3.01 -10.32 -9.67
N ARG A 95 -2.58 -9.55 -8.67
CA ARG A 95 -3.35 -9.15 -7.48
C ARG A 95 -4.10 -7.84 -7.70
N ARG A 96 -5.29 -7.74 -7.13
CA ARG A 96 -6.15 -6.55 -7.16
C ARG A 96 -6.51 -6.12 -5.75
N PHE A 97 -6.68 -4.83 -5.56
CA PHE A 97 -7.15 -4.23 -4.33
C PHE A 97 -8.58 -3.71 -4.50
N PHE A 98 -9.40 -3.91 -3.48
CA PHE A 98 -10.75 -3.35 -3.34
C PHE A 98 -10.73 -2.41 -2.12
N VAL A 99 -10.76 -1.10 -2.37
CA VAL A 99 -10.43 -0.06 -1.37
C VAL A 99 -11.61 0.91 -1.21
N PRO A 100 -12.08 1.18 0.02
CA PRO A 100 -13.10 2.20 0.25
C PRO A 100 -12.54 3.60 -0.07
N ILE A 101 -13.20 4.31 -0.97
CA ILE A 101 -13.00 5.76 -1.18
C ILE A 101 -13.88 6.56 -0.20
N LYS A 102 -15.06 6.00 0.12
CA LYS A 102 -16.05 6.59 1.02
C LYS A 102 -16.97 5.47 1.51
N ASN A 103 -17.28 5.44 2.81
CA ASN A 103 -18.33 4.58 3.33
C ASN A 103 -19.13 5.30 4.42
N ASN A 104 -20.40 5.63 4.14
CA ASN A 104 -21.30 6.23 5.13
C ASN A 104 -22.07 5.18 5.94
N LEU A 105 -21.81 3.87 5.75
CA LEU A 105 -22.58 2.77 6.33
C LEU A 105 -21.78 1.88 7.31
N ALA A 106 -20.45 1.96 7.27
CA ALA A 106 -19.55 1.26 8.18
C ALA A 106 -18.21 2.02 8.27
N LEU A 107 -17.23 1.45 8.96
CA LEU A 107 -15.84 1.94 8.92
C LEU A 107 -15.31 1.91 7.47
N ASP A 108 -14.46 2.89 7.16
CA ASP A 108 -13.83 3.12 5.86
C ASP A 108 -12.30 2.91 5.89
N GLN A 109 -11.81 2.19 6.91
CA GLN A 109 -10.38 1.91 7.10
C GLN A 109 -9.99 0.51 6.59
N GLY A 110 -8.81 0.44 5.95
CA GLY A 110 -8.30 -0.77 5.31
C GLY A 110 -8.99 -1.06 3.97
N GLY A 111 -8.62 -2.18 3.35
CA GLY A 111 -9.23 -2.70 2.14
C GLY A 111 -9.15 -4.22 2.07
N LEU A 112 -9.58 -4.79 0.96
CA LEU A 112 -9.46 -6.22 0.67
C LEU A 112 -8.55 -6.44 -0.54
N ALA A 113 -7.80 -7.54 -0.55
CA ALA A 113 -7.06 -7.99 -1.73
C ALA A 113 -7.72 -9.23 -2.33
N PHE A 114 -7.60 -9.40 -3.65
CA PHE A 114 -8.09 -10.57 -4.36
C PHE A 114 -7.27 -10.89 -5.62
N ARG A 115 -7.40 -12.11 -6.13
CA ARG A 115 -6.97 -12.53 -7.46
C ARG A 115 -8.16 -13.00 -8.28
N ILE A 116 -7.97 -13.03 -9.60
CA ILE A 116 -8.90 -13.67 -10.53
C ILE A 116 -8.25 -14.99 -10.95
N GLU A 117 -8.83 -16.09 -10.49
CA GLU A 117 -8.24 -17.43 -10.62
C GLU A 117 -9.16 -18.36 -11.41
N PRO A 118 -8.63 -19.37 -12.12
CA PRO A 118 -9.46 -20.39 -12.78
C PRO A 118 -10.30 -21.16 -11.75
N HIS A 119 -11.58 -21.34 -12.04
CA HIS A 119 -12.52 -22.05 -11.18
C HIS A 119 -13.43 -22.95 -12.02
N GLU A 120 -13.70 -24.14 -11.52
CA GLU A 120 -14.55 -25.16 -12.14
C GLU A 120 -15.80 -25.38 -11.26
N PRO A 121 -16.88 -24.59 -11.43
CA PRO A 121 -18.09 -24.70 -10.61
C PRO A 121 -18.88 -26.00 -10.86
N VAL A 122 -18.72 -26.59 -12.06
CA VAL A 122 -19.21 -27.92 -12.42
C VAL A 122 -18.18 -28.60 -13.34
N PRO A 123 -18.07 -29.94 -13.34
CA PRO A 123 -17.10 -30.65 -14.16
C PRO A 123 -17.12 -30.25 -15.63
N GLU A 124 -15.94 -30.13 -16.22
CA GLU A 124 -15.66 -29.74 -17.61
C GLU A 124 -16.00 -28.28 -17.97
N VAL A 125 -16.42 -27.44 -17.01
CA VAL A 125 -16.73 -26.01 -17.23
C VAL A 125 -15.74 -25.12 -16.49
N MET A 126 -14.65 -24.75 -17.16
CA MET A 126 -13.71 -23.75 -16.65
C MET A 126 -14.24 -22.33 -16.81
N THR A 127 -14.20 -21.54 -15.73
CA THR A 127 -14.45 -20.10 -15.70
C THR A 127 -13.40 -19.39 -14.85
N SER A 128 -13.57 -18.10 -14.60
CA SER A 128 -12.75 -17.34 -13.65
C SER A 128 -13.59 -16.95 -12.42
N ALA A 129 -13.01 -17.03 -11.23
CA ALA A 129 -13.63 -16.59 -9.98
C ALA A 129 -12.75 -15.56 -9.25
N VAL A 130 -13.37 -14.75 -8.40
CA VAL A 130 -12.67 -13.85 -7.48
C VAL A 130 -12.26 -14.64 -6.25
N HIS A 131 -10.96 -14.83 -6.05
CA HIS A 131 -10.39 -15.43 -4.84
C HIS A 131 -9.91 -14.31 -3.90
N TRP A 132 -10.64 -14.09 -2.81
CA TRP A 132 -10.31 -13.07 -1.80
C TRP A 132 -9.21 -13.56 -0.85
N GLU A 133 -8.32 -12.66 -0.46
CA GLU A 133 -7.38 -12.91 0.63
C GLU A 133 -8.06 -12.81 2.00
N SER A 134 -7.58 -13.60 2.96
CA SER A 134 -8.14 -13.67 4.32
C SER A 134 -7.88 -12.41 5.16
N GLU A 135 -6.81 -11.69 4.85
CA GLU A 135 -6.35 -10.53 5.63
C GLU A 135 -6.76 -9.21 4.96
N ALA A 136 -7.16 -8.24 5.77
CA ALA A 136 -7.39 -6.89 5.30
C ALA A 136 -6.05 -6.19 5.01
N ILE A 137 -5.97 -5.52 3.87
CA ILE A 137 -4.79 -4.72 3.51
C ILE A 137 -4.87 -3.33 4.15
N SER A 138 -3.73 -2.84 4.64
CA SER A 138 -3.58 -1.47 5.13
C SER A 138 -2.82 -0.65 4.09
N ILE A 139 -3.52 -0.22 3.05
CA ILE A 139 -3.01 0.74 2.06
C ILE A 139 -3.80 2.05 2.16
N PRO A 140 -3.14 3.22 2.14
CA PRO A 140 -3.82 4.51 1.99
C PRO A 140 -4.63 4.55 0.69
N VAL A 141 -5.82 5.16 0.75
CA VAL A 141 -6.68 5.31 -0.42
C VAL A 141 -5.94 6.04 -1.56
N ASP A 142 -5.20 7.10 -1.23
CA ASP A 142 -4.41 7.88 -2.19
C ASP A 142 -3.36 7.02 -2.93
N GLU A 143 -2.66 6.13 -2.22
CA GLU A 143 -1.68 5.22 -2.81
C GLU A 143 -2.34 4.19 -3.76
N ALA A 144 -3.50 3.66 -3.36
CA ALA A 144 -4.29 2.79 -4.22
C ALA A 144 -4.81 3.52 -5.48
N LEU A 145 -5.19 4.80 -5.36
CA LEU A 145 -5.64 5.62 -6.49
C LEU A 145 -4.48 6.03 -7.40
N GLU A 146 -3.27 6.26 -6.88
CA GLU A 146 -2.04 6.49 -7.65
C GLU A 146 -1.63 5.25 -8.48
N SER A 147 -1.82 4.04 -7.95
CA SER A 147 -1.43 2.79 -8.66
C SER A 147 -2.15 2.57 -10.00
N MET A 148 -3.29 3.24 -10.21
CA MET A 148 -4.11 3.18 -11.41
C MET A 148 -3.61 4.06 -12.58
N ASN A 149 -2.42 4.65 -12.48
CA ASN A 149 -1.86 5.49 -13.55
C ASN A 149 -0.68 4.82 -14.31
N PRO A 150 -0.89 4.29 -15.52
CA PRO A 150 0.21 3.69 -16.31
C PRO A 150 1.30 4.69 -16.68
N GLU A 151 0.94 5.95 -16.97
CA GLU A 151 1.89 7.00 -17.35
C GLU A 151 2.82 7.39 -16.18
N GLU A 152 2.29 7.46 -14.95
CA GLU A 152 3.12 7.69 -13.76
C GLU A 152 3.87 6.44 -13.33
N ARG A 153 3.36 5.22 -13.57
CA ARG A 153 4.11 3.99 -13.32
C ARG A 153 5.36 3.93 -14.20
N GLY A 154 5.21 4.19 -15.50
CA GLY A 154 6.34 4.36 -16.43
C GLY A 154 7.31 5.45 -15.96
N ALA A 155 6.84 6.67 -15.73
CA ALA A 155 7.70 7.76 -15.29
C ALA A 155 8.39 7.51 -13.92
N LEU A 156 7.78 6.71 -13.04
CA LEU A 156 8.36 6.28 -11.76
C LEU A 156 9.43 5.21 -11.97
N ASP A 157 9.20 4.25 -12.85
CA ASP A 157 10.15 3.19 -13.17
C ASP A 157 11.36 3.76 -13.95
N ASP A 158 11.15 4.66 -14.92
CA ASP A 158 12.20 5.44 -15.59
C ASP A 158 13.03 6.25 -14.55
N ALA A 159 12.37 6.83 -13.55
CA ALA A 159 13.04 7.60 -12.49
C ALA A 159 13.75 6.71 -11.44
N LYS A 160 13.41 5.41 -11.35
CA LYS A 160 14.17 4.44 -10.56
C LYS A 160 15.44 4.08 -11.31
N GLU A 161 15.34 3.67 -12.58
CA GLU A 161 16.48 3.32 -13.44
C GLU A 161 17.52 4.47 -13.45
N PHE A 162 17.06 5.70 -13.69
CA PHE A 162 17.90 6.90 -13.60
C PHE A 162 18.59 7.11 -12.23
N LEU A 163 17.90 6.83 -11.12
CA LEU A 163 18.48 6.96 -9.78
C LEU A 163 19.44 5.83 -9.44
N GLU A 164 19.20 4.61 -9.94
CA GLU A 164 20.14 3.49 -9.81
C GLU A 164 21.43 3.80 -10.59
N GLU A 165 21.34 4.20 -11.87
CA GLU A 165 22.50 4.60 -12.67
C GLU A 165 23.30 5.74 -12.00
N LEU A 166 22.62 6.80 -11.54
CA LEU A 166 23.27 7.97 -10.95
C LEU A 166 23.98 7.69 -9.62
N LEU A 167 23.51 6.70 -8.85
CA LEU A 167 24.00 6.41 -7.49
C LEU A 167 24.79 5.09 -7.37
N THR A 168 24.93 4.33 -8.47
CA THR A 168 25.67 3.04 -8.47
C THR A 168 27.15 3.22 -8.12
N ASP A 169 27.82 4.21 -8.71
CA ASP A 169 29.27 4.36 -8.56
C ASP A 169 29.69 5.08 -7.27
N SER A 170 28.87 6.01 -6.76
CA SER A 170 29.22 6.80 -5.57
C SER A 170 28.03 7.51 -4.92
N PRO A 171 28.14 7.89 -3.62
CA PRO A 171 27.14 8.71 -2.95
C PRO A 171 27.12 10.15 -3.52
N VAL A 172 25.95 10.64 -3.95
CA VAL A 172 25.81 11.94 -4.64
C VAL A 172 25.06 12.97 -3.78
N PRO A 173 25.47 14.25 -3.72
CA PRO A 173 24.71 15.30 -3.05
C PRO A 173 23.30 15.46 -3.62
N GLY A 174 22.27 15.52 -2.77
CA GLY A 174 20.88 15.64 -3.20
C GLY A 174 20.54 16.89 -4.03
N ALA A 175 21.37 17.93 -3.97
CA ALA A 175 21.30 19.08 -4.87
C ALA A 175 21.70 18.70 -6.31
N THR A 176 22.79 17.96 -6.47
CA THR A 176 23.26 17.41 -7.74
C THR A 176 22.29 16.39 -8.31
N VAL A 177 21.69 15.53 -7.47
CA VAL A 177 20.61 14.61 -7.89
C VAL A 177 19.42 15.39 -8.48
N ARG A 178 19.03 16.51 -7.87
CA ARG A 178 17.94 17.35 -8.38
C ARG A 178 18.27 18.00 -9.71
N GLU A 179 19.50 18.47 -9.89
CA GLU A 179 19.95 19.08 -11.16
C GLU A 179 20.01 18.03 -12.28
N ALA A 180 20.63 16.87 -12.00
CA ALA A 180 20.72 15.75 -12.94
C ALA A 180 19.33 15.25 -13.36
N ALA A 181 18.42 15.04 -12.41
CA ALA A 181 17.05 14.60 -12.70
C ALA A 181 16.27 15.62 -13.55
N THR A 182 16.44 16.91 -13.27
CA THR A 182 15.82 17.99 -14.07
C THR A 182 16.34 17.98 -15.51
N LYS A 183 17.64 17.70 -15.69
CA LYS A 183 18.29 17.59 -17.01
C LYS A 183 17.88 16.33 -17.77
N ALA A 184 17.61 15.23 -17.06
CA ALA A 184 17.08 13.98 -17.60
C ALA A 184 15.56 14.03 -17.88
N GLY A 185 14.87 15.12 -17.52
CA GLY A 185 13.44 15.30 -17.79
C GLY A 185 12.48 14.78 -16.71
N HIS A 186 13.00 14.23 -15.60
CA HIS A 186 12.15 13.75 -14.50
C HIS A 186 11.64 14.92 -13.63
N THR A 187 10.39 14.82 -13.19
CA THR A 187 9.87 15.76 -12.19
C THR A 187 10.45 15.46 -10.80
N TRP A 188 10.73 16.50 -10.02
CA TRP A 188 11.26 16.33 -8.66
C TRP A 188 10.31 15.58 -7.72
N ALA A 189 9.00 15.58 -8.00
CA ALA A 189 8.02 14.78 -7.28
C ALA A 189 8.22 13.28 -7.52
N THR A 190 8.45 12.87 -8.78
CA THR A 190 8.70 11.48 -9.14
C THR A 190 10.03 10.97 -8.59
N VAL A 191 11.11 11.77 -8.65
CA VAL A 191 12.41 11.44 -8.03
C VAL A 191 12.28 11.21 -6.52
N ARG A 192 11.47 12.04 -5.84
CA ARG A 192 11.22 11.89 -4.39
C ARG A 192 10.39 10.63 -4.06
N ARG A 193 9.58 10.11 -5.01
CA ARG A 193 8.85 8.83 -4.89
C ARG A 193 9.75 7.62 -5.20
N ALA A 194 10.63 7.71 -6.19
CA ALA A 194 11.58 6.64 -6.53
C ALA A 194 12.60 6.39 -5.40
N LYS A 195 13.04 7.44 -4.70
CA LYS A 195 14.00 7.34 -3.58
C LYS A 195 13.65 6.28 -2.51
N PRO A 196 12.49 6.32 -1.82
CA PRO A 196 12.14 5.28 -0.84
C PRO A 196 11.89 3.92 -1.49
N ALA A 197 11.40 3.87 -2.73
CA ALA A 197 11.18 2.61 -3.46
C ALA A 197 12.49 1.84 -3.76
N LEU A 198 13.61 2.55 -3.89
CA LEU A 198 14.97 2.00 -4.05
C LEU A 198 15.72 1.83 -2.72
N GLY A 199 15.09 2.13 -1.57
CA GLY A 199 15.76 2.11 -0.28
C GLY A 199 16.90 3.14 -0.13
N ILE A 200 16.93 4.19 -0.96
CA ILE A 200 18.03 5.18 -0.99
C ILE A 200 18.06 5.95 0.33
N SER A 201 19.17 5.78 1.07
CA SER A 201 19.43 6.52 2.29
C SER A 201 19.79 7.97 1.98
N SER A 202 19.74 8.83 2.99
CA SER A 202 20.05 10.25 2.82
C SER A 202 20.61 10.82 4.09
N GLU A 203 21.92 10.88 4.16
CA GLU A 203 22.66 11.28 5.36
C GLU A 203 23.23 12.69 5.22
N LYS A 204 23.29 13.41 6.32
CA LYS A 204 23.84 14.76 6.34
C LYS A 204 25.33 14.69 6.66
N GLN A 205 26.18 15.15 5.75
CA GLN A 205 27.64 15.08 5.90
C GLN A 205 28.15 16.13 6.89
N GLY A 206 27.95 15.87 8.19
CA GLY A 206 28.30 16.78 9.28
C GLY A 206 27.35 17.98 9.45
N MET A 207 27.60 18.78 10.49
CA MET A 207 26.67 19.84 10.96
C MET A 207 26.30 20.88 9.89
N LYS A 208 27.21 21.20 8.96
CA LYS A 208 27.01 22.20 7.89
C LYS A 208 27.14 21.62 6.46
N GLY A 209 27.40 20.33 6.28
CA GLY A 209 27.56 19.74 4.96
C GLY A 209 26.24 19.40 4.26
N PRO A 210 26.34 19.00 2.97
CA PRO A 210 25.17 18.63 2.17
C PRO A 210 24.52 17.34 2.66
N TRP A 211 23.26 17.14 2.24
CA TRP A 211 22.63 15.82 2.29
C TRP A 211 23.12 14.99 1.11
N ILE A 212 23.72 13.85 1.39
CA ILE A 212 24.25 12.88 0.44
C ILE A 212 23.24 11.75 0.31
N TRP A 213 22.93 11.33 -0.91
CA TRP A 213 22.07 10.18 -1.20
C TRP A 213 22.93 8.99 -1.64
N GLN A 214 22.56 7.78 -1.20
CA GLN A 214 23.31 6.56 -1.49
C GLN A 214 22.35 5.37 -1.61
N LEU A 215 22.63 4.45 -2.54
CA LEU A 215 21.95 3.16 -2.62
C LEU A 215 22.30 2.29 -1.39
N PRO A 216 21.39 1.39 -0.95
CA PRO A 216 21.72 0.41 0.07
C PRO A 216 22.92 -0.45 -0.38
N ALA A 217 23.84 -0.73 0.55
CA ALA A 217 25.01 -1.55 0.24
C ALA A 217 24.55 -2.95 -0.22
N LYS A 218 24.96 -3.34 -1.43
CA LYS A 218 24.63 -4.63 -2.03
C LYS A 218 25.40 -5.73 -1.28
N MET A 219 24.83 -6.24 -0.19
CA MET A 219 25.36 -7.43 0.47
C MET A 219 25.26 -8.59 -0.51
N LEU A 220 26.41 -9.05 -1.00
CA LEU A 220 26.55 -10.31 -1.68
C LEU A 220 26.22 -11.40 -0.66
N THR A 221 25.06 -12.03 -0.80
CA THR A 221 24.80 -13.31 -0.12
C THR A 221 25.75 -14.34 -0.72
N ASP A 222 26.51 -15.02 0.14
CA ASP A 222 27.69 -15.78 -0.24
C ASP A 222 27.42 -16.81 -1.34
N SER A 223 28.32 -16.85 -2.33
CA SER A 223 28.51 -18.04 -3.15
C SER A 223 29.32 -19.05 -2.35
N GLU A 224 28.72 -20.19 -2.03
CA GLU A 224 29.45 -21.35 -1.53
C GLU A 224 30.56 -21.78 -2.52
N ASP A 225 31.57 -22.48 -2.01
CA ASP A 225 32.75 -23.03 -2.72
C ASP A 225 33.90 -22.08 -3.11
N ALA A 226 34.76 -21.76 -2.12
CA ALA A 226 36.21 -21.68 -2.31
C ALA A 226 36.97 -22.06 -1.02
N HIS A 227 37.94 -22.97 -1.12
CA HIS A 227 38.69 -23.48 0.04
C HIS A 227 39.58 -22.43 0.72
N PRO A 228 39.75 -22.46 2.06
CA PRO A 228 40.67 -21.59 2.76
C PRO A 228 42.13 -22.00 2.49
N THR A 229 43.01 -21.03 2.26
CA THR A 229 44.46 -21.24 2.23
C THR A 229 45.15 -20.33 3.23
N ASP A 230 46.08 -20.90 4.00
CA ASP A 230 46.98 -20.31 4.98
C ASP A 230 46.42 -19.57 6.22
N VAL A 231 46.45 -20.35 7.31
CA VAL A 231 46.69 -19.94 8.69
C VAL A 231 47.81 -18.92 8.89
N SER A 232 47.67 -18.07 9.91
CA SER A 232 48.77 -17.80 10.83
C SER A 232 48.28 -17.61 12.28
N PRO A 233 49.09 -17.95 13.30
CA PRO A 233 48.59 -18.19 14.66
C PRO A 233 49.07 -17.17 15.70
N PHE A 234 48.33 -17.08 16.82
CA PHE A 234 48.57 -16.21 18.01
C PHE A 234 48.43 -14.69 17.71
N GLU A 235 47.79 -13.82 18.51
CA GLU A 235 47.04 -13.79 19.79
C GLU A 235 46.18 -12.49 19.76
N GLU A 236 45.12 -12.20 20.53
CA GLU A 236 44.50 -12.78 21.75
C GLU A 236 42.97 -12.43 21.79
N ASN A 237 42.20 -13.03 22.71
CA ASN A 237 40.82 -12.69 23.14
C ASN A 237 39.64 -12.76 22.15
N GLU A 238 38.92 -13.87 22.26
CA GLU A 238 37.53 -14.03 21.84
C GLU A 238 36.59 -13.14 22.68
N HIS A 239 35.67 -12.42 22.04
CA HIS A 239 34.24 -12.78 22.08
C HIS A 239 33.43 -11.81 21.23
N LEU A 240 32.63 -12.38 20.32
CA LEU A 240 31.52 -11.70 19.67
C LEU A 240 30.50 -11.33 20.76
N ARG A 241 30.13 -10.05 20.87
CA ARG A 241 28.92 -9.67 21.58
C ARG A 241 27.71 -10.07 20.73
N GLU A 242 27.15 -11.24 21.00
CA GLU A 242 25.81 -11.56 20.53
C GLU A 242 24.79 -10.65 21.24
N PRO A 243 23.74 -10.18 20.55
CA PRO A 243 22.80 -9.21 21.11
C PRO A 243 21.84 -9.77 22.18
N ASP A 244 21.89 -11.07 22.50
CA ASP A 244 21.01 -11.70 23.50
C ASP A 244 21.53 -11.62 24.95
N ASP A 245 22.85 -11.60 25.18
CA ASP A 245 23.41 -11.58 26.55
C ASP A 245 23.08 -10.28 27.31
N ASP A 246 23.09 -9.14 26.62
CA ASP A 246 22.80 -7.82 27.21
C ASP A 246 21.32 -7.71 27.63
N LEU A 247 20.42 -8.41 26.93
CA LEU A 247 19.00 -8.53 27.26
C LEU A 247 18.79 -9.40 28.50
N GLN A 248 19.41 -10.58 28.57
CA GLN A 248 19.30 -11.47 29.75
C GLN A 248 19.86 -10.82 31.02
N GLN A 249 20.98 -10.11 30.91
CA GLN A 249 21.58 -9.39 32.03
C GLN A 249 20.67 -8.23 32.50
N THR A 250 20.06 -7.49 31.57
CA THR A 250 19.13 -6.40 31.89
C THR A 250 17.84 -6.92 32.53
N ILE A 251 17.27 -8.02 32.03
CA ILE A 251 16.10 -8.70 32.63
C ILE A 251 16.40 -9.11 34.09
N THR A 252 17.60 -9.68 34.32
CA THR A 252 18.01 -10.17 35.65
C THR A 252 18.16 -9.03 36.67
N ASP A 253 18.79 -7.91 36.29
CA ASP A 253 18.88 -6.72 37.15
C ASP A 253 17.48 -6.13 37.44
N LEU A 254 16.60 -6.08 36.43
CA LEU A 254 15.23 -5.57 36.60
C LEU A 254 14.41 -6.39 37.60
N LEU A 255 14.46 -7.73 37.51
CA LEU A 255 13.77 -8.63 38.43
C LEU A 255 14.32 -8.54 39.86
N SER A 256 15.63 -8.32 40.02
CA SER A 256 16.26 -8.15 41.34
C SER A 256 15.76 -6.91 42.11
N ARG A 257 15.33 -5.87 41.38
CA ARG A 257 14.85 -4.60 41.94
C ARG A 257 13.34 -4.59 42.23
N HIS A 258 12.60 -5.55 41.67
CA HIS A 258 11.13 -5.65 41.80
C HIS A 258 10.71 -7.02 42.39
N PRO A 259 10.96 -7.28 43.69
CA PRO A 259 10.80 -8.60 44.33
C PRO A 259 9.35 -9.07 44.52
N LYS A 260 8.36 -8.39 43.92
CA LYS A 260 6.95 -8.81 43.88
C LYS A 260 6.49 -9.24 42.47
N GLY A 261 7.42 -9.33 41.52
CA GLY A 261 7.13 -9.59 40.11
C GLY A 261 6.73 -8.32 39.35
N LEU A 262 6.95 -8.36 38.04
CA LEU A 262 6.46 -7.40 37.04
C LEU A 262 5.57 -8.17 36.07
N SER A 263 4.55 -7.52 35.53
CA SER A 263 3.74 -8.09 34.44
C SER A 263 4.52 -8.10 33.12
N ASN A 264 4.18 -9.02 32.22
CA ASN A 264 4.81 -9.10 30.88
C ASN A 264 4.66 -7.78 30.09
N GLU A 265 3.60 -7.04 30.35
CA GLU A 265 3.31 -5.73 29.75
C GLU A 265 4.26 -4.63 30.26
N GLU A 266 4.56 -4.60 31.55
CA GLU A 266 5.55 -3.68 32.13
C GLU A 266 6.97 -4.00 31.64
N VAL A 267 7.32 -5.29 31.54
CA VAL A 267 8.62 -5.75 31.03
C VAL A 267 8.83 -5.33 29.57
N ALA A 268 7.83 -5.52 28.70
CA ALA A 268 7.89 -5.11 27.30
C ALA A 268 8.09 -3.59 27.14
N VAL A 269 7.39 -2.78 27.94
CA VAL A 269 7.51 -1.30 27.93
C VAL A 269 8.88 -0.84 28.41
N ILE A 270 9.43 -1.44 29.46
CA ILE A 270 10.73 -1.04 30.03
C ILE A 270 11.89 -1.43 29.10
N LEU A 271 11.87 -2.64 28.53
CA LEU A 271 12.92 -3.15 27.65
C LEU A 271 12.76 -2.72 26.19
N LYS A 272 11.63 -2.08 25.83
CA LYS A 272 11.27 -1.64 24.47
C LYS A 272 11.29 -2.76 23.43
N VAL A 273 10.97 -3.99 23.84
CA VAL A 273 10.85 -5.15 22.97
C VAL A 273 9.38 -5.46 22.66
N PRO A 274 9.05 -6.02 21.49
CA PRO A 274 7.68 -6.45 21.18
C PRO A 274 7.21 -7.51 22.18
N LEU A 275 5.97 -7.40 22.66
CA LEU A 275 5.39 -8.30 23.66
C LEU A 275 5.43 -9.78 23.25
N ILE A 276 5.40 -10.05 21.94
CA ILE A 276 5.48 -11.40 21.35
C ILE A 276 6.87 -12.05 21.49
N LYS A 277 7.90 -11.28 21.84
CA LYS A 277 9.25 -11.78 22.18
C LYS A 277 9.47 -11.95 23.70
N VAL A 278 8.46 -11.63 24.53
CA VAL A 278 8.54 -11.79 25.98
C VAL A 278 7.98 -13.17 26.35
N GLU A 279 8.84 -14.19 26.29
CA GLU A 279 8.53 -15.47 26.95
C GLU A 279 8.45 -15.26 28.47
N ALA A 280 7.59 -16.03 29.15
CA ALA A 280 7.19 -15.75 30.54
C ALA A 280 8.33 -16.00 31.55
N VAL A 281 9.15 -14.98 31.82
CA VAL A 281 10.23 -15.04 32.82
C VAL A 281 9.63 -14.99 34.23
N ARG A 282 9.35 -16.17 34.80
CA ARG A 282 9.02 -16.29 36.23
C ARG A 282 10.27 -16.10 37.08
N GLY A 283 10.21 -15.17 38.02
CA GLY A 283 11.22 -15.07 39.07
C GLY A 283 11.24 -16.33 39.94
N ASN A 284 12.37 -16.59 40.60
CA ASN A 284 12.66 -17.86 41.28
C ASN A 284 11.83 -18.15 42.56
N HIS A 285 10.73 -17.41 42.78
CA HIS A 285 9.86 -17.44 43.97
C HIS A 285 8.36 -17.35 43.60
N GLY A 286 7.85 -18.31 42.82
CA GLY A 286 6.39 -18.61 42.67
C GLY A 286 5.74 -18.16 41.37
#